data_AF-A0A6L9SGH6-F1
#
_entry.id   AF-A0A6L9SGH6-F1
#
_cell.length_a   1.000
_cell.length_b   1.000
_cell.length_c   1.000
_cell.angle_alpha   90.00
_cell.angle_beta   90.00
_cell.angle_gamma   90.00
#
_symmetry.space_group_name_H-M   'P 1'
#
loop_
_entity.id
_entity.type
_entity.pdbx_description
1 polymer ?
#
loop_
_entity_poly.entity_id
_entity_poly.type
_entity_poly.pdbx_seq_one_letter_code
_entity_poly.pdbx_strand_id
1 'polypeptide(L)'
;MPGQVATAMSIGALAGGALAGAALGHRRRRRTTLVAGLAGAAVLGASELVARRRQRPHEIPALPHRILMSAALAAPAGWIADRVARPRPTTVGVTVGAVAGAMGVRPHKVVYGPVVGLAIGAALAKSARDRPGAAGVAAATVLVYRASAALLFRDPQLSLLAEDVDEKELPFVVPLGSQSRYVGTDYLRALASVVHGQYRRDAPDVGIVADLDELAGPELDTERVHPLVREFYEHTTRFTLDIAPRWRAWVRPGYLLYRTLVARPLGQANVPMNQRQALRGMVSRIDTIAVNDRREDDIRGWIRSYADDDEPIYVGIYTTYRHDGRGYVSVGFPLPDASFTATLEPRGRNDGGITLTSTSALDHPGHYLTYIDPGTRRLTSLAVHGFAEELRIYPAGGGELTAEHAFRLFGMAFLVLHYRIRRRIQGTE
;
A
#
# COMPACT_ATOMS: atom_id res chain seq x y z
N MET A 1 -13.40 -22.42 -21.60
CA MET A 1 -13.69 -21.26 -20.73
C MET A 1 -13.29 -19.88 -21.30
N PRO A 2 -12.19 -19.65 -22.05
CA PRO A 2 -11.79 -18.28 -22.46
C PRO A 2 -12.74 -17.61 -23.48
N GLY A 3 -13.40 -18.39 -24.36
CA GLY A 3 -14.31 -17.85 -25.38
C GLY A 3 -15.61 -17.23 -24.84
N GLN A 4 -16.16 -17.76 -23.74
CA GLN A 4 -17.41 -17.24 -23.15
C GLN A 4 -17.19 -15.89 -22.45
N VAL A 5 -16.06 -15.75 -21.75
CA VAL A 5 -15.68 -14.50 -21.08
C VAL A 5 -15.40 -13.39 -22.11
N ALA A 6 -14.66 -13.69 -23.18
CA ALA A 6 -14.40 -12.73 -24.26
C ALA A 6 -15.69 -12.26 -24.96
N THR A 7 -16.64 -13.18 -25.16
CA THR A 7 -17.94 -12.87 -25.78
C THR A 7 -18.80 -11.99 -24.86
N ALA A 8 -18.85 -12.29 -23.56
CA ALA A 8 -19.59 -11.50 -22.58
C ALA A 8 -19.05 -10.07 -22.44
N MET A 9 -17.73 -9.89 -22.40
CA MET A 9 -17.12 -8.55 -22.33
C MET A 9 -17.37 -7.73 -23.61
N SER A 10 -17.35 -8.39 -24.78
CA SER A 10 -17.67 -7.75 -26.06
C SER A 10 -19.12 -7.26 -26.14
N ILE A 11 -20.06 -8.08 -25.65
CA ILE A 11 -21.48 -7.71 -25.53
C ILE A 11 -21.63 -6.53 -24.55
N GLY A 12 -20.91 -6.57 -23.43
CA GLY A 12 -20.89 -5.48 -22.46
C GLY A 12 -20.43 -4.14 -23.04
N ALA A 13 -19.37 -4.14 -23.87
CA ALA A 13 -18.89 -2.93 -24.54
C ALA A 13 -19.88 -2.36 -25.54
N LEU A 14 -20.52 -3.21 -26.35
CA LEU A 14 -21.56 -2.80 -27.30
C LEU A 14 -22.79 -2.21 -26.58
N ALA A 15 -23.28 -2.91 -25.56
CA ALA A 15 -24.43 -2.46 -24.76
C ALA A 15 -24.12 -1.16 -24.01
N GLY A 16 -22.94 -1.07 -23.37
CA GLY A 16 -22.49 0.15 -22.68
C GLY A 16 -22.36 1.34 -23.63
N GLY A 17 -21.83 1.12 -24.84
CA GLY A 17 -21.76 2.12 -25.90
C GLY A 17 -23.12 2.59 -26.38
N ALA A 18 -24.05 1.66 -26.61
CA ALA A 18 -25.41 1.98 -27.02
C ALA A 18 -26.12 2.85 -25.98
N LEU A 19 -26.05 2.46 -24.70
CA LEU A 19 -26.65 3.19 -23.59
C LEU A 19 -26.03 4.58 -23.42
N ALA A 20 -24.70 4.69 -23.49
CA ALA A 20 -24.02 5.97 -23.40
C ALA A 20 -24.41 6.91 -24.55
N GLY A 21 -24.40 6.40 -25.78
CA GLY A 21 -24.81 7.16 -26.96
C GLY A 21 -26.26 7.64 -26.89
N ALA A 22 -27.19 6.77 -26.48
CA ALA A 22 -28.58 7.13 -26.28
C ALA A 22 -28.77 8.17 -25.16
N ALA A 23 -28.04 8.04 -24.04
CA ALA A 23 -28.06 9.01 -22.94
C ALA A 23 -27.60 10.41 -23.38
N LEU A 24 -26.54 10.48 -24.20
CA LEU A 24 -26.04 11.73 -24.78
C LEU A 24 -27.02 12.33 -25.81
N GLY A 25 -27.70 11.48 -26.59
CA GLY A 25 -28.67 11.88 -27.61
C GLY A 25 -30.06 12.22 -27.08
N HIS A 26 -30.38 11.92 -25.82
CA HIS A 26 -31.76 11.90 -25.30
C HIS A 26 -32.55 13.21 -25.45
N ARG A 27 -31.88 14.36 -25.41
CA ARG A 27 -32.53 15.68 -25.55
C ARG A 27 -32.83 16.06 -27.01
N ARG A 28 -32.46 15.22 -27.98
CA ARG A 28 -32.73 15.41 -29.41
C ARG A 28 -33.89 14.54 -29.88
N ARG A 29 -34.25 14.64 -31.17
CA ARG A 29 -35.33 13.84 -31.78
C ARG A 29 -35.03 12.34 -31.63
N ARG A 30 -36.07 11.49 -31.54
CA ARG A 30 -35.95 10.03 -31.38
C ARG A 30 -34.96 9.38 -32.36
N ARG A 31 -34.99 9.80 -33.63
CA ARG A 31 -34.05 9.32 -34.67
C ARG A 31 -32.59 9.64 -34.32
N THR A 32 -32.32 10.82 -33.75
CA THR A 32 -30.97 11.22 -33.33
C THR A 32 -30.50 10.42 -32.12
N THR A 33 -31.39 10.09 -31.18
CA THR A 33 -31.07 9.22 -30.04
C THR A 33 -30.69 7.82 -30.49
N LEU A 34 -31.43 7.24 -31.44
CA LEU A 34 -31.12 5.93 -32.03
C LEU A 34 -29.78 5.93 -32.76
N VAL A 35 -29.54 6.94 -33.60
CA VAL A 35 -28.25 7.10 -34.30
C VAL A 35 -27.10 7.28 -33.32
N ALA A 36 -27.28 8.08 -32.25
CA ALA A 36 -26.26 8.26 -31.23
C ALA A 36 -25.96 6.96 -30.46
N GLY A 37 -26.99 6.16 -30.17
CA GLY A 37 -26.82 4.82 -29.58
C GLY A 37 -26.01 3.90 -30.50
N LEU A 38 -26.38 3.79 -31.77
CA LEU A 38 -25.64 2.97 -32.74
C LEU A 38 -24.18 3.44 -32.89
N ALA A 39 -23.95 4.75 -32.95
CA ALA A 39 -22.60 5.32 -33.01
C ALA A 39 -21.80 5.00 -31.73
N GLY A 40 -22.41 5.13 -30.56
CA GLY A 40 -21.77 4.78 -29.28
C GLY A 40 -21.39 3.31 -29.20
N ALA A 41 -22.28 2.40 -29.64
CA ALA A 41 -22.00 0.96 -29.73
C ALA A 41 -20.84 0.68 -30.68
N ALA A 42 -20.83 1.29 -31.87
CA ALA A 42 -19.76 1.13 -32.84
C ALA A 42 -18.41 1.59 -32.29
N VAL A 43 -18.36 2.76 -31.63
CA VAL A 43 -17.12 3.31 -31.05
C VAL A 43 -16.57 2.43 -29.94
N LEU A 44 -17.40 2.03 -28.96
CA LEU A 44 -16.92 1.18 -27.87
C LEU A 44 -16.62 -0.25 -28.32
N GLY A 45 -17.42 -0.80 -29.24
CA GLY A 45 -17.17 -2.12 -29.83
C GLY A 45 -15.86 -2.16 -30.63
N ALA A 46 -15.58 -1.13 -31.44
CA ALA A 46 -14.30 -1.01 -32.14
C ALA A 46 -13.13 -0.85 -31.15
N SER A 47 -13.31 -0.05 -30.10
CA SER A 47 -12.29 0.11 -29.05
C SER A 47 -11.99 -1.18 -28.31
N GLU A 48 -13.03 -1.95 -27.97
CA GLU A 48 -12.91 -3.28 -27.34
C GLU A 48 -12.18 -4.25 -28.27
N LEU A 49 -12.56 -4.32 -29.54
CA LEU A 49 -11.90 -5.19 -30.52
C LEU A 49 -10.40 -4.87 -30.64
N VAL A 50 -10.03 -3.59 -30.71
CA VAL A 50 -8.63 -3.16 -30.77
C VAL A 50 -7.91 -3.49 -29.46
N ALA A 51 -8.54 -3.26 -28.30
CA ALA A 51 -7.95 -3.56 -27.01
C ALA A 51 -7.66 -5.07 -26.88
N ARG A 52 -8.61 -5.94 -27.25
CA ARG A 52 -8.46 -7.40 -27.19
C ARG A 52 -7.39 -7.92 -28.13
N ARG A 53 -7.29 -7.39 -29.34
CA ARG A 53 -6.24 -7.79 -30.31
C ARG A 53 -4.83 -7.46 -29.83
N ARG A 54 -4.68 -6.48 -28.96
CA ARG A 54 -3.36 -6.04 -28.44
C ARG A 54 -3.05 -6.58 -27.04
N GLN A 55 -4.06 -7.07 -26.33
CA GLN A 55 -3.94 -7.51 -24.94
C GLN A 55 -3.21 -8.86 -24.88
N ARG A 56 -2.15 -8.95 -24.08
CA ARG A 56 -1.49 -10.24 -23.80
C ARG A 56 -2.24 -11.01 -22.70
N PRO A 57 -2.00 -12.32 -22.55
CA PRO A 57 -2.48 -13.08 -21.40
C PRO A 57 -2.12 -12.35 -20.09
N HIS A 58 -3.04 -12.36 -19.12
CA HIS A 58 -2.88 -11.74 -17.78
C HIS A 58 -2.72 -10.21 -17.72
N GLU A 59 -2.81 -9.51 -18.86
CA GLU A 59 -2.85 -8.05 -18.86
C GLU A 59 -4.29 -7.52 -18.71
N ILE A 60 -4.44 -6.28 -18.23
CA ILE A 60 -5.71 -5.55 -18.27
C ILE A 60 -5.85 -4.77 -19.60
N PRO A 61 -7.07 -4.44 -20.05
CA PRO A 61 -7.27 -3.70 -21.30
C PRO A 61 -6.48 -2.39 -21.35
N ALA A 62 -6.04 -2.00 -22.54
CA ALA A 62 -5.23 -0.81 -22.76
C ALA A 62 -5.87 0.46 -22.16
N LEU A 63 -5.03 1.37 -21.67
CA LEU A 63 -5.48 2.58 -20.97
C LEU A 63 -6.52 3.42 -21.74
N PRO A 64 -6.37 3.70 -23.06
CA PRO A 64 -7.35 4.49 -23.80
C PRO A 64 -8.74 3.85 -23.80
N HIS A 65 -8.81 2.52 -23.95
CA HIS A 65 -10.07 1.78 -23.90
C HIS A 65 -10.71 1.88 -22.51
N ARG A 66 -9.93 1.69 -21.44
CA ARG A 66 -10.43 1.83 -20.06
C ARG A 66 -10.99 3.24 -19.79
N ILE A 67 -10.32 4.28 -20.27
CA ILE A 67 -10.77 5.67 -20.13
C ILE A 67 -12.12 5.87 -20.84
N LEU A 68 -12.20 5.41 -22.10
CA LEU A 68 -13.42 5.51 -22.92
C LEU A 68 -14.59 4.77 -22.27
N MET A 69 -14.37 3.55 -21.78
CA MET A 69 -15.38 2.76 -21.08
C MET A 69 -15.91 3.47 -19.84
N SER A 70 -15.05 4.05 -19.00
CA SER A 70 -15.52 4.79 -17.82
C SER A 70 -16.28 6.07 -18.19
N ALA A 71 -15.87 6.77 -19.24
CA ALA A 71 -16.63 7.93 -19.72
C ALA A 71 -18.01 7.52 -20.23
N ALA A 72 -18.10 6.39 -20.94
CA ALA A 72 -19.38 5.83 -21.40
C ALA A 72 -20.29 5.43 -20.23
N LEU A 73 -19.76 4.79 -19.20
CA LEU A 73 -20.52 4.41 -18.00
C LEU A 73 -21.03 5.62 -17.20
N ALA A 74 -20.33 6.76 -17.26
CA ALA A 74 -20.77 7.99 -16.60
C ALA A 74 -21.96 8.68 -17.29
N ALA A 75 -22.14 8.50 -18.61
CA ALA A 75 -23.21 9.15 -19.36
C ALA A 75 -24.63 8.74 -18.89
N PRO A 76 -24.97 7.44 -18.74
CA PRO A 76 -26.26 7.02 -18.22
C PRO A 76 -26.55 7.53 -16.80
N ALA A 77 -25.55 7.56 -15.92
CA ALA A 77 -25.70 8.12 -14.57
C ALA A 77 -26.07 9.61 -14.62
N GLY A 78 -25.40 10.38 -15.47
CA GLY A 78 -25.75 11.78 -15.72
C GLY A 78 -27.16 11.95 -16.29
N TRP A 79 -27.59 11.08 -17.21
CA TRP A 79 -28.95 11.10 -17.75
C TRP A 79 -30.02 10.82 -16.68
N ILE A 80 -29.78 9.87 -15.78
CA ILE A 80 -30.67 9.61 -14.63
C ILE A 80 -30.75 10.84 -13.72
N ALA A 81 -29.61 11.47 -13.41
CA ALA A 81 -29.60 12.68 -12.59
C ALA A 81 -30.40 13.84 -13.21
N ASP A 82 -30.36 13.96 -14.55
CA ASP A 82 -31.17 14.91 -15.31
C ASP A 82 -32.68 14.65 -15.18
N ARG A 83 -33.09 13.38 -15.12
CA ARG A 83 -34.50 12.97 -14.93
C ARG A 83 -35.03 13.32 -13.54
N VAL A 84 -34.18 13.18 -12.52
CA VAL A 84 -34.58 13.32 -11.11
C VAL A 84 -34.58 14.78 -10.67
N ALA A 85 -33.48 15.52 -10.91
CA ALA A 85 -33.26 16.81 -10.26
C ALA A 85 -32.82 17.94 -11.20
N ARG A 86 -32.55 17.66 -12.49
CA ARG A 86 -32.02 18.65 -13.46
C ARG A 86 -30.90 19.56 -12.90
N PRO A 87 -29.87 18.98 -12.26
CA PRO A 87 -28.83 19.73 -11.57
C PRO A 87 -28.11 20.74 -12.49
N ARG A 88 -27.43 21.73 -11.89
CA ARG A 88 -26.57 22.65 -12.65
C ARG A 88 -25.38 21.87 -13.24
N PRO A 89 -24.89 22.23 -14.43
CA PRO A 89 -23.73 21.57 -15.04
C PRO A 89 -22.50 21.54 -14.12
N THR A 90 -22.24 22.62 -13.39
CA THR A 90 -21.16 22.68 -12.38
C THR A 90 -21.37 21.69 -11.24
N THR A 91 -22.60 21.53 -10.74
CA THR A 91 -22.93 20.52 -9.72
C THR A 91 -22.68 19.11 -10.23
N VAL A 92 -23.13 18.78 -11.45
CA VAL A 92 -22.88 17.46 -12.05
C VAL A 92 -21.39 17.21 -12.18
N GLY A 93 -20.66 18.19 -12.74
CA GLY A 93 -19.22 18.09 -12.93
C GLY A 93 -18.50 17.87 -11.60
N VAL A 94 -18.74 18.70 -10.59
CA VAL A 94 -18.10 18.56 -9.26
C VAL A 94 -18.41 17.20 -8.63
N THR A 95 -19.66 16.74 -8.64
CA THR A 95 -20.05 15.46 -8.03
C THR A 95 -19.42 14.27 -8.77
N VAL A 96 -19.51 14.24 -10.10
CA VAL A 96 -18.91 13.16 -10.91
C VAL A 96 -17.39 13.18 -10.80
N GLY A 97 -16.80 14.37 -10.80
CA GLY A 97 -15.38 14.59 -10.56
C GLY A 97 -14.95 14.09 -9.18
N ALA A 98 -15.73 14.35 -8.13
CA ALA A 98 -15.47 13.84 -6.79
C ALA A 98 -15.49 12.31 -6.72
N VAL A 99 -16.47 11.66 -7.35
CA VAL A 99 -16.56 10.20 -7.42
C VAL A 99 -15.37 9.60 -8.18
N ALA A 100 -15.05 10.14 -9.37
CA ALA A 100 -13.90 9.69 -10.15
C ALA A 100 -12.57 9.95 -9.44
N GLY A 101 -12.48 11.06 -8.70
CA GLY A 101 -11.40 11.42 -7.79
C GLY A 101 -11.20 10.38 -6.70
N ALA A 102 -12.27 10.07 -5.97
CA ALA A 102 -12.29 9.10 -4.88
C ALA A 102 -11.79 7.71 -5.31
N MET A 103 -12.23 7.24 -6.49
CA MET A 103 -11.77 5.96 -7.05
C MET A 103 -10.27 5.94 -7.40
N GLY A 104 -9.63 7.11 -7.50
CA GLY A 104 -8.19 7.22 -7.77
C GLY A 104 -7.29 6.92 -6.56
N VAL A 105 -7.86 6.81 -5.35
CA VAL A 105 -7.24 6.52 -4.03
C VAL A 105 -6.18 7.53 -3.56
N ARG A 106 -5.41 8.12 -4.46
CA ARG A 106 -4.37 9.11 -4.14
C ARG A 106 -5.00 10.45 -3.74
N PRO A 107 -4.59 11.10 -2.63
CA PRO A 107 -5.18 12.36 -2.18
C PRO A 107 -5.17 13.45 -3.25
N HIS A 108 -4.09 13.56 -4.04
CA HIS A 108 -4.02 14.51 -5.15
C HIS A 108 -5.06 14.22 -6.25
N LYS A 109 -5.34 12.95 -6.57
CA LYS A 109 -6.39 12.55 -7.53
C LYS A 109 -7.79 12.83 -6.97
N VAL A 110 -7.99 12.61 -5.67
CA VAL A 110 -9.24 12.90 -4.95
C VAL A 110 -9.58 14.38 -5.03
N VAL A 111 -8.61 15.26 -4.78
CA VAL A 111 -8.79 16.73 -4.86
C VAL A 111 -8.89 17.21 -6.31
N TYR A 112 -8.12 16.62 -7.23
CA TYR A 112 -8.11 17.01 -8.64
C TYR A 112 -9.46 16.75 -9.33
N GLY A 113 -10.15 15.67 -8.98
CA GLY A 113 -11.45 15.29 -9.56
C GLY A 113 -12.50 16.41 -9.52
N PRO A 114 -12.88 16.94 -8.35
CA PRO A 114 -13.81 18.06 -8.22
C PRO A 114 -13.38 19.32 -9.00
N VAL A 115 -12.09 19.63 -9.05
CA VAL A 115 -11.55 20.80 -9.76
C VAL A 115 -11.76 20.65 -11.27
N VAL A 116 -11.39 19.50 -11.84
CA VAL A 116 -11.68 19.18 -13.26
C VAL A 116 -13.17 19.21 -13.52
N GLY A 117 -13.96 18.61 -12.63
CA GLY A 117 -15.41 18.60 -12.71
C GLY A 117 -16.02 20.01 -12.77
N LEU A 118 -15.58 20.91 -11.90
CA LEU A 118 -16.00 22.29 -11.90
C LEU A 118 -15.65 22.99 -13.21
N ALA A 119 -14.41 22.83 -13.68
CA ALA A 119 -13.93 23.44 -14.93
C ALA A 119 -14.73 22.96 -16.14
N ILE A 120 -14.97 21.66 -16.26
CA ILE A 120 -15.76 21.07 -17.36
C ILE A 120 -17.23 21.50 -17.27
N GLY A 121 -17.82 21.46 -16.08
CA GLY A 121 -19.18 21.94 -15.86
C GLY A 121 -19.36 23.41 -16.24
N ALA A 122 -18.40 24.28 -15.89
CA ALA A 122 -18.41 25.70 -16.23
C ALA A 122 -18.19 25.93 -17.73
N ALA A 123 -17.22 25.25 -18.34
CA ALA A 123 -16.92 25.37 -19.78
C ALA A 123 -18.11 24.96 -20.65
N LEU A 124 -18.74 23.82 -20.32
CA LEU A 124 -19.93 23.34 -21.04
C LEU A 124 -21.15 24.24 -20.80
N ALA A 125 -21.29 24.83 -19.62
CA ALA A 125 -22.35 25.81 -19.36
C ALA A 125 -22.16 27.09 -20.19
N LYS A 126 -20.93 27.52 -20.43
CA LYS A 126 -20.61 28.72 -21.23
C LYS A 126 -20.70 28.48 -22.74
N SER A 127 -20.32 27.29 -23.21
CA SER A 127 -20.22 26.98 -24.64
C SER A 127 -21.55 26.56 -25.28
N ALA A 128 -22.54 26.14 -24.51
CA ALA A 128 -23.75 25.56 -25.05
C ALA A 128 -24.83 26.64 -25.25
N ARG A 129 -25.40 26.72 -26.46
CA ARG A 129 -26.54 27.61 -26.76
C ARG A 129 -27.77 27.25 -25.91
N ASP A 130 -27.94 25.97 -25.61
CA ASP A 130 -28.92 25.40 -24.69
C ASP A 130 -28.24 24.76 -23.49
N ARG A 131 -28.95 24.61 -22.37
CA ARG A 131 -28.39 23.97 -21.16
C ARG A 131 -27.79 22.59 -21.51
N PRO A 132 -26.49 22.34 -21.24
CA PRO A 132 -25.88 21.05 -21.57
C PRO A 132 -26.56 19.93 -20.77
N GLY A 133 -26.67 18.75 -21.37
CA GLY A 133 -27.20 17.56 -20.68
C GLY A 133 -26.23 17.06 -19.62
N ALA A 134 -26.74 16.66 -18.45
CA ALA A 134 -25.91 16.10 -17.39
C ALA A 134 -25.17 14.84 -17.83
N ALA A 135 -25.72 14.05 -18.76
CA ALA A 135 -25.02 12.93 -19.40
C ALA A 135 -23.71 13.36 -20.09
N GLY A 136 -23.75 14.47 -20.84
CA GLY A 136 -22.58 15.01 -21.52
C GLY A 136 -21.55 15.56 -20.55
N VAL A 137 -22.01 16.28 -19.51
CA VAL A 137 -21.12 16.81 -18.46
C VAL A 137 -20.44 15.67 -17.69
N ALA A 138 -21.17 14.63 -17.31
CA ALA A 138 -20.63 13.48 -16.60
C ALA A 138 -19.58 12.73 -17.44
N ALA A 139 -19.90 12.40 -18.70
CA ALA A 139 -18.97 11.72 -19.60
C ALA A 139 -17.71 12.55 -19.88
N ALA A 140 -17.88 13.84 -20.20
CA ALA A 140 -16.75 14.75 -20.44
C ALA A 140 -15.88 14.92 -19.20
N THR A 141 -16.48 15.03 -18.01
CA THR A 141 -15.75 15.13 -16.74
C THR A 141 -14.89 13.90 -16.50
N VAL A 142 -15.45 12.68 -16.62
CA VAL A 142 -14.68 11.43 -16.42
C VAL A 142 -13.61 11.27 -17.49
N LEU A 143 -13.93 11.56 -18.75
CA LEU A 143 -12.96 11.49 -19.86
C LEU A 143 -11.75 12.40 -19.60
N VAL A 144 -12.00 13.69 -19.34
CA VAL A 144 -10.93 14.68 -19.13
C VAL A 144 -10.17 14.39 -17.85
N TYR A 145 -10.87 14.08 -16.75
CA TYR A 145 -10.23 13.72 -15.49
C TYR A 145 -9.30 12.51 -15.67
N ARG A 146 -9.78 11.42 -16.27
CA ARG A 146 -8.96 10.20 -16.42
C ARG A 146 -7.81 10.39 -17.41
N ALA A 147 -8.02 11.10 -18.52
CA ALA A 147 -6.97 11.39 -19.49
C ALA A 147 -5.88 12.29 -18.91
N SER A 148 -6.26 13.40 -18.27
CA SER A 148 -5.30 14.30 -17.64
C SER A 148 -4.65 13.69 -16.40
N ALA A 149 -5.38 12.93 -15.58
CA ALA A 149 -4.79 12.22 -14.44
C ALA A 149 -3.78 11.15 -14.86
N ALA A 150 -3.97 10.51 -16.01
CA ALA A 150 -2.97 9.59 -16.57
C ALA A 150 -1.71 10.32 -17.05
N LEU A 151 -1.84 11.56 -17.52
CA LEU A 151 -0.70 12.38 -17.95
C LEU A 151 0.04 13.03 -16.78
N LEU A 152 -0.69 13.50 -15.76
CA LEU A 152 -0.16 14.24 -14.61
C LEU A 152 0.36 13.34 -13.49
N PHE A 153 -0.19 12.13 -13.33
CA PHE A 153 0.15 11.21 -12.24
C PHE A 153 0.64 9.87 -12.77
N ARG A 154 1.80 9.89 -13.44
CA ARG A 154 2.36 8.76 -14.19
C ARG A 154 2.96 7.66 -13.32
N ASP A 155 3.40 8.00 -12.10
CA ASP A 155 4.15 7.05 -11.28
C ASP A 155 3.26 5.91 -10.80
N PRO A 156 3.55 4.63 -11.13
CA PRO A 156 2.80 3.50 -10.60
C PRO A 156 2.93 3.48 -9.07
N GLN A 157 1.84 3.19 -8.35
CA GLN A 157 1.90 3.00 -6.88
C GLN A 157 1.89 1.53 -6.49
N LEU A 158 1.44 0.70 -7.43
CA LEU A 158 1.39 -0.73 -7.37
C LEU A 158 1.82 -1.24 -8.74
N SER A 159 2.75 -2.18 -8.78
CA SER A 159 3.08 -2.93 -9.98
C SER A 159 3.21 -4.40 -9.63
N LEU A 160 2.77 -5.27 -10.55
CA LEU A 160 3.13 -6.68 -10.48
C LEU A 160 4.63 -6.78 -10.71
N LEU A 161 5.35 -7.25 -9.71
CA LEU A 161 6.80 -7.40 -9.75
C LEU A 161 7.19 -8.76 -10.32
N ALA A 162 6.56 -9.80 -9.77
CA ALA A 162 6.78 -11.18 -10.17
C ALA A 162 5.48 -11.97 -9.97
N GLU A 163 5.26 -12.95 -10.82
CA GLU A 163 4.13 -13.87 -10.76
C GLU A 163 4.68 -15.28 -10.78
N ASP A 164 4.23 -16.10 -9.84
CA ASP A 164 4.56 -17.52 -9.76
C ASP A 164 6.07 -17.80 -9.84
N VAL A 165 6.85 -17.24 -8.90
CA VAL A 165 8.31 -17.41 -8.81
C VAL A 165 8.74 -18.13 -7.53
N ASP A 166 9.96 -18.66 -7.52
CA ASP A 166 10.54 -19.26 -6.32
C ASP A 166 11.07 -18.18 -5.35
N GLU A 167 11.08 -18.48 -4.05
CA GLU A 167 11.55 -17.54 -3.00
C GLU A 167 12.96 -17.01 -3.24
N LYS A 168 13.85 -17.83 -3.80
CA LYS A 168 15.25 -17.47 -4.09
C LYS A 168 15.38 -16.35 -5.12
N GLU A 169 14.37 -16.15 -5.96
CA GLU A 169 14.33 -15.08 -6.97
C GLU A 169 13.99 -13.73 -6.33
N LEU A 170 13.40 -13.72 -5.13
CA LEU A 170 12.99 -12.52 -4.39
C LEU A 170 13.65 -12.49 -3.00
N PRO A 171 14.99 -12.43 -2.90
CA PRO A 171 15.69 -12.49 -1.61
C PRO A 171 15.36 -11.32 -0.66
N PHE A 172 14.78 -10.25 -1.19
CA PHE A 172 14.31 -9.10 -0.43
C PHE A 172 12.94 -9.31 0.24
N VAL A 173 12.14 -10.29 -0.21
CA VAL A 173 10.84 -10.60 0.38
C VAL A 173 11.00 -11.57 1.55
N VAL A 174 10.19 -11.41 2.60
CA VAL A 174 10.12 -12.35 3.74
C VAL A 174 8.81 -13.14 3.63
N PRO A 175 8.79 -14.33 2.98
CA PRO A 175 7.56 -15.07 2.64
C PRO A 175 7.07 -15.96 3.80
N LEU A 176 7.06 -15.40 5.01
CA LEU A 176 6.60 -16.07 6.21
C LEU A 176 5.18 -15.58 6.52
N GLY A 177 4.20 -16.03 5.72
CA GLY A 177 2.79 -15.71 5.94
C GLY A 177 2.17 -16.47 7.11
N SER A 178 0.96 -16.07 7.51
CA SER A 178 0.14 -16.77 8.49
C SER A 178 -0.77 -17.78 7.82
N GLN A 179 -0.87 -18.99 8.37
CA GLN A 179 -1.89 -19.99 7.97
C GLN A 179 -3.25 -19.72 8.64
N SER A 180 -3.29 -18.81 9.62
CA SER A 180 -4.51 -18.37 10.31
C SER A 180 -4.98 -17.02 9.74
N ARG A 181 -6.30 -16.82 9.75
CA ARG A 181 -6.94 -15.53 9.42
C ARG A 181 -6.56 -14.42 10.41
N TYR A 182 -6.24 -14.79 11.64
CA TYR A 182 -5.79 -13.88 12.69
C TYR A 182 -4.34 -14.24 13.06
N VAL A 183 -3.43 -13.27 12.91
CA VAL A 183 -2.00 -13.47 13.18
C VAL A 183 -1.75 -13.54 14.68
N GLY A 184 -2.06 -12.47 15.41
CA GLY A 184 -1.97 -12.46 16.87
C GLY A 184 -0.54 -12.59 17.42
N THR A 185 -0.42 -12.60 18.75
CA THR A 185 0.86 -12.72 19.45
C THR A 185 1.40 -14.16 19.50
N ASP A 186 0.60 -15.15 19.10
CA ASP A 186 0.97 -16.57 19.02
C ASP A 186 1.50 -17.01 17.64
N TYR A 187 1.53 -16.09 16.66
CA TYR A 187 1.95 -16.40 15.29
C TYR A 187 3.31 -17.11 15.22
N LEU A 188 4.32 -16.67 15.98
CA LEU A 188 5.66 -17.30 15.94
C LEU A 188 5.64 -18.75 16.44
N ARG A 189 4.80 -19.06 17.43
CA ARG A 189 4.63 -20.43 17.91
C ARG A 189 4.06 -21.32 16.81
N ALA A 190 3.05 -20.83 16.08
CA ALA A 190 2.47 -21.54 14.95
C ALA A 190 3.48 -21.69 13.80
N LEU A 191 4.23 -20.63 13.49
CA LEU A 191 5.28 -20.66 12.48
C LEU A 191 6.35 -21.71 12.78
N ALA A 192 6.77 -21.83 14.05
CA ALA A 192 7.77 -22.81 14.47
C ALA A 192 7.37 -24.25 14.14
N SER A 193 6.08 -24.59 14.23
CA SER A 193 5.56 -25.89 13.81
C SER A 193 5.65 -26.12 12.29
N VAL A 194 5.54 -25.06 11.49
CA VAL A 194 5.62 -25.12 10.02
C VAL A 194 7.06 -25.22 9.54
N VAL A 195 7.98 -24.49 10.16
CA VAL A 195 9.42 -24.51 9.80
C VAL A 195 10.21 -25.59 10.55
N HIS A 196 9.53 -26.38 11.39
CA HIS A 196 10.12 -27.43 12.23
C HIS A 196 11.26 -26.93 13.14
N GLY A 197 11.15 -25.69 13.63
CA GLY A 197 12.15 -25.05 14.49
C GLY A 197 11.77 -25.05 15.97
N GLN A 198 12.75 -24.79 16.84
CA GLN A 198 12.54 -24.67 18.29
C GLN A 198 12.10 -23.25 18.65
N TYR A 199 10.85 -23.11 19.10
CA TYR A 199 10.30 -21.83 19.55
C TYR A 199 10.76 -21.46 20.95
N ARG A 200 11.28 -20.24 21.11
CA ARG A 200 11.57 -19.62 22.39
C ARG A 200 10.83 -18.29 22.51
N ARG A 201 9.97 -18.19 23.52
CA ARG A 201 9.27 -16.96 23.88
C ARG A 201 10.20 -16.04 24.67
N ASP A 202 10.11 -14.73 24.41
CA ASP A 202 10.83 -13.67 25.13
C ASP A 202 12.31 -14.01 25.34
N ALA A 203 13.02 -14.23 24.24
CA ALA A 203 14.40 -14.66 24.28
C ALA A 203 15.27 -13.57 24.96
N PRO A 204 16.03 -13.91 26.02
CA PRO A 204 16.90 -12.96 26.67
C PRO A 204 18.12 -12.67 25.78
N ASP A 205 18.58 -11.44 25.86
CA ASP A 205 19.82 -10.99 25.22
C ASP A 205 19.91 -11.23 23.69
N VAL A 206 18.83 -10.88 22.99
CA VAL A 206 18.75 -10.94 21.53
C VAL A 206 18.39 -9.58 20.96
N GLY A 207 18.79 -9.35 19.71
CA GLY A 207 18.45 -8.16 18.95
C GLY A 207 17.71 -8.49 17.66
N ILE A 208 17.28 -7.43 16.99
CA ILE A 208 16.61 -7.51 15.68
C ILE A 208 17.54 -8.00 14.57
N VAL A 209 18.86 -7.87 14.75
CA VAL A 209 19.88 -8.48 13.88
C VAL A 209 20.78 -9.37 14.72
N ALA A 210 21.41 -10.37 14.09
CA ALA A 210 22.38 -11.24 14.75
C ALA A 210 23.72 -10.54 14.95
N ASP A 211 24.20 -9.92 13.87
CA ASP A 211 25.42 -9.14 13.80
C ASP A 211 25.16 -7.91 12.91
N LEU A 212 25.52 -6.72 13.38
CA LEU A 212 25.36 -5.50 12.59
C LEU A 212 26.27 -5.49 11.35
N ASP A 213 27.39 -6.21 11.36
CA ASP A 213 28.35 -6.25 10.25
C ASP A 213 27.77 -6.90 8.99
N GLU A 214 26.69 -7.68 9.12
CA GLU A 214 25.92 -8.17 7.98
C GLU A 214 25.31 -7.04 7.14
N LEU A 215 25.07 -5.87 7.75
CA LEU A 215 24.54 -4.67 7.11
C LEU A 215 25.61 -3.82 6.43
N ALA A 216 26.89 -4.16 6.57
CA ALA A 216 27.98 -3.41 5.98
C ALA A 216 27.85 -3.31 4.45
N GLY A 217 28.16 -2.12 3.93
CA GLY A 217 28.10 -1.81 2.51
C GLY A 217 28.69 -0.42 2.23
N PRO A 218 28.70 0.03 0.96
CA PRO A 218 29.32 1.30 0.58
C PRO A 218 28.77 2.54 1.31
N GLU A 219 27.52 2.51 1.76
CA GLU A 219 26.84 3.60 2.46
C GLU A 219 26.79 3.39 3.99
N LEU A 220 27.19 2.21 4.49
CA LEU A 220 27.27 1.92 5.92
C LEU A 220 28.61 1.25 6.27
N ASP A 221 29.46 2.04 6.90
CA ASP A 221 30.63 1.56 7.64
C ASP A 221 30.22 1.28 9.10
N THR A 222 30.21 0.00 9.47
CA THR A 222 29.72 -0.47 10.77
C THR A 222 30.70 -0.22 11.91
N GLU A 223 31.98 0.03 11.62
CA GLU A 223 32.99 0.42 12.64
C GLU A 223 32.76 1.85 13.12
N ARG A 224 32.17 2.70 12.28
CA ARG A 224 31.84 4.10 12.61
C ARG A 224 30.51 4.27 13.32
N VAL A 225 29.74 3.19 13.49
CA VAL A 225 28.47 3.23 14.22
C VAL A 225 28.73 3.38 15.71
N HIS A 226 27.97 4.26 16.35
CA HIS A 226 28.08 4.51 17.78
C HIS A 226 27.82 3.20 18.56
N PRO A 227 28.64 2.82 19.56
CA PRO A 227 28.53 1.53 20.25
C PRO A 227 27.14 1.26 20.84
N LEU A 228 26.47 2.29 21.37
CA LEU A 228 25.11 2.17 21.90
C LEU A 228 24.06 1.84 20.81
N VAL A 229 24.24 2.36 19.58
CA VAL A 229 23.37 2.04 18.44
C VAL A 229 23.59 0.60 18.01
N ARG A 230 24.86 0.16 17.93
CA ARG A 230 25.20 -1.25 17.66
C ARG A 230 24.58 -2.18 18.69
N GLU A 231 24.77 -1.89 19.98
CA GLU A 231 24.18 -2.67 21.07
C GLU A 231 22.65 -2.76 20.97
N PHE A 232 21.98 -1.67 20.57
CA PHE A 232 20.53 -1.69 20.38
C PHE A 232 20.08 -2.64 19.27
N TYR A 233 20.81 -2.70 18.15
CA TYR A 233 20.48 -3.57 17.02
C TYR A 233 20.74 -5.05 17.35
N GLU A 234 21.87 -5.35 17.99
CA GLU A 234 22.31 -6.71 18.32
C GLU A 234 21.69 -7.26 19.61
N HIS A 235 21.27 -6.39 20.53
CA HIS A 235 20.73 -6.72 21.85
C HIS A 235 19.48 -5.89 22.23
N THR A 236 18.54 -5.75 21.30
CA THR A 236 17.31 -4.97 21.46
C THR A 236 16.53 -5.28 22.75
N THR A 237 16.54 -6.51 23.25
CA THR A 237 15.83 -6.86 24.50
C THR A 237 16.40 -6.21 25.75
N ARG A 238 17.65 -5.70 25.71
CA ARG A 238 18.24 -4.89 26.79
C ARG A 238 17.66 -3.49 26.88
N PHE A 239 16.83 -3.06 25.94
CA PHE A 239 16.29 -1.70 25.87
C PHE A 239 14.79 -1.66 26.12
N THR A 240 14.33 -0.51 26.62
CA THR A 240 12.93 -0.11 26.66
C THR A 240 12.68 1.00 25.64
N LEU A 241 11.50 0.99 25.02
CA LEU A 241 11.16 1.91 23.94
C LEU A 241 9.86 2.64 24.26
N ASP A 242 9.96 3.95 24.47
CA ASP A 242 8.80 4.84 24.57
C ASP A 242 8.46 5.36 23.17
N ILE A 243 7.19 5.25 22.75
CA ILE A 243 6.76 5.65 21.39
C ILE A 243 5.74 6.78 21.47
N ALA A 244 6.03 7.88 20.79
CA ALA A 244 5.12 9.00 20.60
C ALA A 244 4.68 9.11 19.12
N PRO A 245 3.47 8.61 18.76
CA PRO A 245 2.98 8.69 17.40
C PRO A 245 2.46 10.09 17.06
N ARG A 246 2.91 10.63 15.92
CA ARG A 246 2.45 11.91 15.36
C ARG A 246 1.79 11.70 14.01
N TRP A 247 0.45 11.62 14.02
CA TRP A 247 -0.39 11.48 12.83
C TRP A 247 -0.69 12.82 12.17
N ARG A 248 -0.70 12.87 10.84
CA ARG A 248 -1.28 14.00 10.09
C ARG A 248 -2.81 13.94 10.14
N ALA A 249 -3.44 15.11 10.27
CA ALA A 249 -4.89 15.22 10.45
C ALA A 249 -5.70 14.63 9.28
N TRP A 250 -5.21 14.78 8.03
CA TRP A 250 -5.91 14.32 6.83
C TRP A 250 -6.07 12.78 6.73
N VAL A 251 -5.26 12.00 7.47
CA VAL A 251 -5.23 10.53 7.39
C VAL A 251 -6.19 9.88 8.39
N ARG A 252 -6.49 10.59 9.48
CA ARG A 252 -7.29 10.08 10.61
C ARG A 252 -8.59 9.39 10.20
N PRO A 253 -9.47 9.97 9.36
CA PRO A 253 -10.74 9.32 9.02
C PRO A 253 -10.54 8.02 8.24
N GLY A 254 -9.62 8.02 7.26
CA GLY A 254 -9.31 6.82 6.47
C GLY A 254 -8.66 5.72 7.32
N TYR A 255 -7.77 6.09 8.25
CA TYR A 255 -7.13 5.13 9.13
C TYR A 255 -8.11 4.53 10.15
N LEU A 256 -9.15 5.25 10.61
CA LEU A 256 -10.18 4.67 11.47
C LEU A 256 -10.98 3.56 10.75
N LEU A 257 -11.29 3.78 9.48
CA LEU A 257 -11.94 2.79 8.64
C LEU A 257 -11.03 1.58 8.40
N TYR A 258 -9.77 1.81 7.99
CA TYR A 258 -8.77 0.75 7.81
C TYR A 258 -8.57 -0.06 9.09
N ARG A 259 -8.43 0.62 10.23
CA ARG A 259 -8.23 -0.03 11.53
C ARG A 259 -9.37 -1.00 11.85
N THR A 260 -10.60 -0.57 11.60
CA THR A 260 -11.81 -1.33 11.97
C THR A 260 -12.07 -2.49 11.02
N LEU A 261 -11.88 -2.27 9.72
CA LEU A 261 -12.22 -3.26 8.68
C LEU A 261 -11.07 -4.20 8.31
N VAL A 262 -9.82 -3.80 8.56
CA VAL A 262 -8.63 -4.52 8.09
C VAL A 262 -7.69 -4.85 9.25
N ALA A 263 -7.16 -3.84 9.95
CA ALA A 263 -6.09 -4.06 10.94
C ALA A 263 -6.52 -4.97 12.10
N ARG A 264 -7.67 -4.66 12.73
CA ARG A 264 -8.18 -5.43 13.87
C ARG A 264 -8.58 -6.86 13.52
N PRO A 265 -9.37 -7.11 12.45
CA PRO A 265 -9.70 -8.47 12.04
C PRO A 265 -8.47 -9.33 11.69
N LEU A 266 -7.40 -8.72 11.17
CA LEU A 266 -6.16 -9.43 10.84
C LEU A 266 -5.23 -9.63 12.04
N GLY A 267 -5.36 -8.81 13.08
CA GLY A 267 -4.43 -8.79 14.22
C GLY A 267 -3.06 -8.20 13.88
N GLN A 268 -3.00 -7.26 12.93
CA GLN A 268 -1.76 -6.66 12.43
C GLN A 268 -1.91 -5.15 12.15
N ALA A 269 -0.79 -4.42 12.19
CA ALA A 269 -0.69 -3.00 11.81
C ALA A 269 -1.67 -2.04 12.55
N ASN A 270 -1.97 -2.33 13.82
CA ASN A 270 -2.90 -1.57 14.66
C ASN A 270 -2.17 -0.47 15.47
N VAL A 271 -1.48 0.44 14.78
CA VAL A 271 -0.70 1.52 15.41
C VAL A 271 -1.60 2.51 16.19
N PRO A 272 -1.25 2.91 17.43
CA PRO A 272 -2.06 3.81 18.24
C PRO A 272 -2.29 5.18 17.59
N MET A 273 -3.53 5.70 17.62
CA MET A 273 -3.86 7.05 17.10
C MET A 273 -3.85 8.16 18.14
N ASN A 274 -4.07 7.81 19.41
CA ASN A 274 -4.33 8.77 20.48
C ASN A 274 -3.34 8.58 21.63
N GLN A 275 -2.98 9.68 22.30
CA GLN A 275 -2.14 9.64 23.50
C GLN A 275 -2.70 8.69 24.57
N ARG A 276 -4.03 8.60 24.72
CA ARG A 276 -4.68 7.62 25.63
C ARG A 276 -4.38 6.15 25.29
N GLN A 277 -4.19 5.81 24.02
CA GLN A 277 -3.79 4.45 23.60
C GLN A 277 -2.29 4.22 23.77
N ALA A 278 -1.47 5.27 23.59
CA ALA A 278 -0.05 5.22 23.97
C ALA A 278 0.14 5.05 25.49
N LEU A 279 -0.81 5.53 26.30
CA LEU A 279 -0.84 5.40 27.77
C LEU A 279 -1.31 4.03 28.28
N ARG A 280 -1.82 3.12 27.42
CA ARG A 280 -2.21 1.76 27.82
C ARG A 280 -1.01 0.88 28.22
N GLY A 281 0.21 1.37 28.05
CA GLY A 281 1.43 0.58 28.17
C GLY A 281 1.59 -0.35 26.98
N MET A 282 2.83 -0.59 26.57
CA MET A 282 3.15 -1.51 25.49
C MET A 282 4.13 -2.56 26.00
N VAL A 283 3.82 -3.82 25.76
CA VAL A 283 4.77 -4.90 25.97
C VAL A 283 5.49 -5.14 24.65
N SER A 284 6.82 -5.12 24.70
CA SER A 284 7.70 -5.38 23.57
C SER A 284 8.54 -6.60 23.91
N ARG A 285 8.37 -7.68 23.15
CA ARG A 285 9.14 -8.93 23.30
C ARG A 285 9.69 -9.40 21.96
N ILE A 286 10.81 -10.10 22.01
CA ILE A 286 11.38 -10.79 20.85
C ILE A 286 11.23 -12.28 21.09
N ASP A 287 10.49 -12.94 20.22
CA ASP A 287 10.38 -14.39 20.19
C ASP A 287 11.32 -14.90 19.08
N THR A 288 11.98 -16.04 19.31
CA THR A 288 12.91 -16.63 18.34
C THR A 288 12.50 -18.04 17.95
N ILE A 289 12.84 -18.45 16.73
CA ILE A 289 12.70 -19.82 16.25
C ILE A 289 14.07 -20.26 15.74
N ALA A 290 14.69 -21.20 16.45
CA ALA A 290 15.93 -21.82 16.00
C ALA A 290 15.59 -22.91 14.99
N VAL A 291 15.90 -22.68 13.73
CA VAL A 291 15.68 -23.65 12.63
C VAL A 291 16.85 -24.64 12.57
N ASN A 292 18.06 -24.15 12.84
CA ASN A 292 19.32 -24.90 12.84
C ASN A 292 20.13 -24.55 14.11
N ASP A 293 21.29 -25.20 14.31
CA ASP A 293 22.23 -24.86 15.40
C ASP A 293 22.97 -23.51 15.20
N ARG A 294 22.74 -22.81 14.08
CA ARG A 294 23.37 -21.51 13.77
C ARG A 294 22.44 -20.35 14.15
N ARG A 295 22.90 -19.51 15.08
CA ARG A 295 22.17 -18.33 15.59
C ARG A 295 21.88 -17.25 14.52
N GLU A 296 22.64 -17.26 13.43
CA GLU A 296 22.44 -16.40 12.24
C GLU A 296 21.18 -16.79 11.46
N ASP A 297 20.78 -18.07 11.51
CA ASP A 297 19.60 -18.61 10.82
C ASP A 297 18.33 -18.51 11.67
N ASP A 298 18.42 -17.96 12.90
CA ASP A 298 17.28 -17.85 13.82
C ASP A 298 16.26 -16.85 13.27
N ILE A 299 15.01 -17.29 13.14
CA ILE A 299 13.90 -16.39 12.80
C ILE A 299 13.56 -15.57 14.04
N ARG A 300 13.60 -14.24 13.91
CA ARG A 300 13.36 -13.30 15.02
C ARG A 300 12.09 -12.52 14.79
N GLY A 301 11.08 -12.75 15.63
CA GLY A 301 9.82 -12.04 15.60
C GLY A 301 9.76 -11.00 16.69
N TRP A 302 9.70 -9.73 16.30
CA TRP A 302 9.44 -8.64 17.22
C TRP A 302 7.93 -8.44 17.35
N ILE A 303 7.41 -8.74 18.53
CA ILE A 303 5.99 -8.65 18.86
C ILE A 303 5.78 -7.45 19.77
N ARG A 304 4.81 -6.61 19.42
CA ARG A 304 4.30 -5.55 20.29
C ARG A 304 2.80 -5.71 20.49
N SER A 305 2.38 -5.68 21.74
CA SER A 305 0.96 -5.74 22.16
C SER A 305 0.67 -4.69 23.22
N TYR A 306 -0.61 -4.37 23.40
CA TYR A 306 -1.05 -3.53 24.52
C TYR A 306 -0.93 -4.30 25.84
N ALA A 307 -0.47 -3.62 26.90
CA ALA A 307 -0.17 -4.29 28.16
C ALA A 307 -1.42 -4.76 28.92
N ASP A 308 -2.60 -4.20 28.64
CA ASP A 308 -3.84 -4.48 29.36
C ASP A 308 -4.63 -5.68 28.80
N ASP A 309 -4.68 -5.85 27.48
CA ASP A 309 -5.50 -6.87 26.81
C ASP A 309 -4.72 -7.80 25.84
N ASP A 310 -3.39 -7.68 25.76
CA ASP A 310 -2.52 -8.36 24.79
C ASP A 310 -2.97 -8.19 23.32
N GLU A 311 -3.83 -7.19 23.00
CA GLU A 311 -4.24 -6.88 21.63
C GLU A 311 -2.96 -6.55 20.83
N PRO A 312 -2.66 -7.29 19.73
CA PRO A 312 -1.44 -7.08 18.97
C PRO A 312 -1.47 -5.71 18.28
N ILE A 313 -0.36 -4.99 18.42
CA ILE A 313 -0.10 -3.76 17.66
C ILE A 313 0.51 -4.16 16.31
N TYR A 314 1.58 -4.96 16.35
CA TYR A 314 2.13 -5.64 15.18
C TYR A 314 3.06 -6.78 15.58
N VAL A 315 3.26 -7.71 14.64
CA VAL A 315 4.30 -8.73 14.63
C VAL A 315 5.13 -8.51 13.37
N GLY A 316 6.44 -8.32 13.53
CA GLY A 316 7.37 -8.17 12.42
C GLY A 316 8.50 -9.20 12.53
N ILE A 317 8.80 -9.88 11.43
CA ILE A 317 9.90 -10.84 11.34
C ILE A 317 11.08 -10.14 10.70
N TYR A 318 12.17 -10.01 11.45
CA TYR A 318 13.38 -9.34 10.98
C TYR A 318 14.32 -10.37 10.37
N THR A 319 14.77 -10.08 9.16
CA THR A 319 15.80 -10.83 8.47
C THR A 319 16.82 -9.88 7.88
N THR A 320 18.02 -10.38 7.69
CA THR A 320 19.12 -9.71 7.01
C THR A 320 19.53 -10.56 5.82
N TYR A 321 19.95 -9.92 4.75
CA TYR A 321 20.54 -10.63 3.61
C TYR A 321 21.53 -9.72 2.90
N ARG A 322 22.42 -10.35 2.13
CA ARG A 322 23.46 -9.65 1.36
C ARG A 322 23.23 -9.84 -0.13
N HIS A 323 23.43 -8.77 -0.89
CA HIS A 323 23.35 -8.78 -2.35
C HIS A 323 24.32 -7.73 -2.91
N ASP A 324 25.09 -8.08 -3.94
CA ASP A 324 26.07 -7.20 -4.59
C ASP A 324 27.01 -6.47 -3.61
N GLY A 325 27.53 -7.22 -2.63
CA GLY A 325 28.49 -6.72 -1.64
C GLY A 325 27.88 -5.82 -0.55
N ARG A 326 26.55 -5.77 -0.46
CA ARG A 326 25.80 -4.85 0.40
C ARG A 326 24.84 -5.63 1.30
N GLY A 327 24.67 -5.19 2.54
CA GLY A 327 23.67 -5.71 3.45
C GLY A 327 22.34 -4.97 3.38
N TYR A 328 21.25 -5.67 3.65
CA TYR A 328 19.90 -5.14 3.72
C TYR A 328 19.19 -5.68 4.96
N VAL A 329 18.22 -4.91 5.47
CA VAL A 329 17.27 -5.38 6.49
C VAL A 329 15.92 -5.54 5.82
N SER A 330 15.32 -6.73 5.94
CA SER A 330 13.94 -6.96 5.55
C SER A 330 13.07 -7.25 6.77
N VAL A 331 11.87 -6.68 6.78
CA VAL A 331 10.88 -6.89 7.84
C VAL A 331 9.60 -7.42 7.21
N GLY A 332 9.29 -8.69 7.49
CA GLY A 332 8.05 -9.34 7.07
C GLY A 332 6.93 -9.10 8.08
N PHE A 333 5.83 -8.51 7.64
CA PHE A 333 4.58 -8.44 8.39
C PHE A 333 3.65 -9.54 7.88
N PRO A 334 3.52 -10.67 8.60
CA PRO A 334 2.69 -11.80 8.18
C PRO A 334 1.24 -11.38 7.98
N LEU A 335 0.61 -11.92 6.93
CA LEU A 335 -0.80 -11.84 6.60
C LEU A 335 -1.33 -13.25 6.28
N PRO A 336 -2.66 -13.49 6.26
CA PRO A 336 -3.20 -14.79 5.84
C PRO A 336 -2.76 -15.12 4.40
N ASP A 337 -2.05 -16.23 4.22
CA ASP A 337 -1.48 -16.70 2.95
C ASP A 337 -0.63 -15.65 2.20
N ALA A 338 -0.12 -14.66 2.92
CA ALA A 338 0.61 -13.54 2.34
C ALA A 338 1.59 -12.91 3.33
N SER A 339 2.45 -12.03 2.84
CA SER A 339 3.34 -11.21 3.66
C SER A 339 3.43 -9.82 3.08
N PHE A 340 3.36 -8.81 3.95
CA PHE A 340 3.74 -7.45 3.59
C PHE A 340 5.18 -7.23 4.05
N THR A 341 6.14 -7.18 3.14
CA THR A 341 7.56 -7.01 3.46
C THR A 341 8.00 -5.57 3.23
N ALA A 342 8.80 -5.03 4.14
CA ALA A 342 9.56 -3.81 3.94
C ALA A 342 11.05 -4.14 3.90
N THR A 343 11.72 -3.80 2.80
CA THR A 343 13.16 -3.98 2.62
C THR A 343 13.84 -2.63 2.66
N LEU A 344 14.85 -2.50 3.51
CA LEU A 344 15.46 -1.22 3.84
C LEU A 344 16.96 -1.27 3.53
N GLU A 345 17.41 -0.21 2.86
CA GLU A 345 18.82 0.10 2.68
C GLU A 345 19.37 0.74 3.96
N PRO A 346 20.43 0.17 4.55
CA PRO A 346 21.13 0.80 5.66
C PRO A 346 22.11 1.87 5.17
N ARG A 347 22.08 3.04 5.81
CA ARG A 347 22.99 4.15 5.56
C ARG A 347 23.55 4.69 6.88
N GLY A 348 24.86 4.85 6.94
CA GLY A 348 25.55 5.47 8.07
C GLY A 348 25.22 6.96 8.17
N ARG A 349 25.29 7.49 9.40
CA ARG A 349 25.13 8.91 9.70
C ARG A 349 26.41 9.47 10.30
N ASN A 350 26.62 10.78 10.12
CA ASN A 350 27.79 11.47 10.67
C ASN A 350 27.82 11.53 12.20
N ASP A 351 26.66 11.38 12.86
CA ASP A 351 26.51 11.35 14.32
C ASP A 351 26.69 9.94 14.92
N GLY A 352 27.18 8.98 14.13
CA GLY A 352 27.31 7.57 14.53
C GLY A 352 25.99 6.81 14.56
N GLY A 353 24.89 7.41 14.09
CA GLY A 353 23.61 6.74 13.92
C GLY A 353 23.49 5.94 12.61
N ILE A 354 22.33 5.31 12.43
CA ILE A 354 21.95 4.57 11.22
C ILE A 354 20.63 5.12 10.69
N THR A 355 20.51 5.23 9.37
CA THR A 355 19.25 5.43 8.66
C THR A 355 18.91 4.17 7.88
N LEU A 356 17.75 3.58 8.13
CA LEU A 356 17.18 2.52 7.30
C LEU A 356 16.10 3.14 6.41
N THR A 357 16.17 2.96 5.10
CA THR A 357 15.21 3.58 4.16
C THR A 357 14.77 2.63 3.07
N SER A 358 13.49 2.66 2.77
CA SER A 358 12.91 1.97 1.59
C SER A 358 12.96 2.84 0.33
N THR A 359 13.33 4.12 0.45
CA THR A 359 13.48 5.02 -0.70
C THR A 359 14.94 5.03 -1.16
N SER A 360 15.19 4.30 -2.24
CA SER A 360 16.52 4.11 -2.82
C SER A 360 16.51 4.19 -4.35
N ALA A 361 17.69 4.36 -4.92
CA ALA A 361 17.95 4.13 -6.34
C ALA A 361 18.30 2.66 -6.65
N LEU A 362 18.51 1.84 -5.60
CA LEU A 362 18.75 0.41 -5.71
C LEU A 362 17.44 -0.36 -5.99
N ASP A 363 17.54 -1.56 -6.55
CA ASP A 363 16.38 -2.33 -7.02
C ASP A 363 15.55 -2.98 -5.90
N HIS A 364 16.18 -3.30 -4.76
CA HIS A 364 15.59 -4.09 -3.68
C HIS A 364 14.92 -3.31 -2.53
N PRO A 365 15.37 -2.09 -2.15
CA PRO A 365 14.69 -1.33 -1.11
C PRO A 365 13.28 -0.93 -1.53
N GLY A 366 12.28 -1.22 -0.71
CA GLY A 366 10.89 -1.03 -1.08
C GLY A 366 9.91 -1.76 -0.18
N HIS A 367 8.64 -1.74 -0.58
CA HIS A 367 7.57 -2.47 0.08
C HIS A 367 6.91 -3.44 -0.88
N TYR A 368 6.61 -4.64 -0.41
CA TYR A 368 6.14 -5.75 -1.24
C TYR A 368 4.95 -6.42 -0.56
N LEU A 369 3.82 -6.49 -1.26
CA LEU A 369 2.70 -7.35 -0.86
C LEU A 369 2.80 -8.64 -1.65
N THR A 370 3.17 -9.72 -0.97
CA THR A 370 3.45 -11.01 -1.61
C THR A 370 2.42 -12.03 -1.16
N TYR A 371 1.70 -12.59 -2.14
CA TYR A 371 0.90 -13.78 -1.96
C TYR A 371 1.79 -15.03 -1.99
N ILE A 372 1.51 -15.98 -1.10
CA ILE A 372 2.25 -17.22 -0.95
C ILE A 372 1.27 -18.36 -1.23
N ASP A 373 1.49 -19.12 -2.31
CA ASP A 373 0.61 -20.23 -2.63
C ASP A 373 0.69 -21.32 -1.53
N PRO A 374 -0.44 -21.72 -0.90
CA PRO A 374 -0.42 -22.66 0.22
C PRO A 374 0.10 -24.07 -0.13
N GLY A 375 -0.03 -24.50 -1.39
CA GLY A 375 0.36 -25.84 -1.82
C GLY A 375 1.79 -25.92 -2.33
N THR A 376 2.18 -24.97 -3.18
CA THR A 376 3.47 -24.93 -3.88
C THR A 376 4.49 -24.01 -3.24
N ARG A 377 4.04 -23.09 -2.37
CA ARG A 377 4.84 -22.00 -1.78
C ARG A 377 5.42 -20.99 -2.79
N ARG A 378 5.00 -21.05 -4.05
CA ARG A 378 5.41 -20.08 -5.08
C ARG A 378 4.83 -18.70 -4.76
N LEU A 379 5.59 -17.67 -5.14
CA LEU A 379 5.34 -16.29 -4.76
C LEU A 379 4.75 -15.50 -5.92
N THR A 380 3.73 -14.69 -5.61
CA THR A 380 3.27 -13.63 -6.51
C THR A 380 3.35 -12.31 -5.77
N SER A 381 4.21 -11.40 -6.23
CA SER A 381 4.58 -10.19 -5.50
C SER A 381 4.16 -8.91 -6.21
N LEU A 382 3.55 -8.01 -5.46
CA LEU A 382 3.23 -6.65 -5.87
C LEU A 382 4.20 -5.68 -5.19
N ALA A 383 4.92 -4.88 -5.97
CA ALA A 383 5.69 -3.76 -5.44
C ALA A 383 4.76 -2.58 -5.12
N VAL A 384 4.84 -2.06 -3.90
CA VAL A 384 3.98 -1.00 -3.34
C VAL A 384 4.74 0.33 -3.29
N HIS A 385 5.08 0.85 -4.46
CA HIS A 385 5.82 2.12 -4.65
C HIS A 385 5.18 3.33 -3.94
N GLY A 386 3.87 3.27 -3.71
CA GLY A 386 3.16 4.34 -3.02
C GLY A 386 3.42 4.40 -1.52
N PHE A 387 4.06 3.39 -0.94
CA PHE A 387 4.37 3.34 0.48
C PHE A 387 5.89 3.41 0.66
N ALA A 388 6.33 4.30 1.53
CA ALA A 388 7.74 4.45 1.86
C ALA A 388 7.90 4.71 3.35
N GLU A 389 9.01 4.26 3.87
CA GLU A 389 9.42 4.44 5.24
C GLU A 389 10.91 4.77 5.34
N GLU A 390 11.22 5.51 6.39
CA GLU A 390 12.57 5.90 6.77
C GLU A 390 12.67 5.91 8.29
N LEU A 391 13.57 5.09 8.83
CA LEU A 391 13.87 4.98 10.24
C LEU A 391 15.28 5.55 10.49
N ARG A 392 15.38 6.56 11.34
CA ARG A 392 16.67 7.13 11.77
C ARG A 392 16.84 6.81 13.24
N ILE A 393 17.95 6.19 13.61
CA ILE A 393 18.34 5.92 15.00
C ILE A 393 19.70 6.56 15.23
N TYR A 394 19.82 7.33 16.31
CA TYR A 394 21.06 8.03 16.64
C TYR A 394 21.17 8.26 18.16
N PRO A 395 22.39 8.39 18.69
CA PRO A 395 22.60 8.67 20.10
C PRO A 395 22.00 10.03 20.49
N ALA A 396 21.28 10.04 21.61
CA ALA A 396 20.93 11.23 22.34
C ALA A 396 21.86 11.33 23.56
N GLY A 397 22.27 12.55 23.93
CA GLY A 397 23.16 12.74 25.10
C GLY A 397 22.63 12.02 26.36
N GLY A 398 23.54 11.61 27.25
CA GLY A 398 23.17 10.93 28.50
C GLY A 398 22.95 9.42 28.39
N GLY A 399 23.47 8.77 27.34
CA GLY A 399 23.40 7.31 27.20
C GLY A 399 22.03 6.78 26.75
N GLU A 400 21.22 7.64 26.13
CA GLU A 400 19.94 7.29 25.52
C GLU A 400 20.07 7.25 23.98
N LEU A 401 19.16 6.58 23.28
CA LEU A 401 19.02 6.73 21.83
C LEU A 401 17.69 7.41 21.52
N THR A 402 17.69 8.19 20.44
CA THR A 402 16.46 8.71 19.83
C THR A 402 16.27 8.02 18.49
N ALA A 403 15.03 7.71 18.15
CA ALA A 403 14.69 7.30 16.80
C ALA A 403 13.51 8.07 16.24
N GLU A 404 13.54 8.31 14.94
CA GLU A 404 12.43 8.87 14.17
C GLU A 404 12.09 7.91 13.03
N HIS A 405 10.86 7.41 13.02
CA HIS A 405 10.36 6.52 11.95
C HIS A 405 9.25 7.24 11.20
N ALA A 406 9.56 7.70 10.00
CA ALA A 406 8.65 8.45 9.16
C ALA A 406 8.07 7.55 8.06
N PHE A 407 6.74 7.46 8.02
CA PHE A 407 5.99 6.77 6.97
C PHE A 407 5.36 7.77 6.01
N ARG A 408 5.46 7.45 4.71
CA ARG A 408 4.95 8.24 3.61
C ARG A 408 4.01 7.39 2.77
N LEU A 409 2.92 8.01 2.33
CA LEU A 409 1.97 7.44 1.42
C LEU A 409 1.78 8.41 0.25
N PHE A 410 1.99 7.93 -0.97
CA PHE A 410 1.95 8.72 -2.21
C PHE A 410 2.88 9.95 -2.15
N GLY A 411 4.08 9.77 -1.58
CA GLY A 411 5.08 10.83 -1.38
C GLY A 411 4.83 11.78 -0.21
N MET A 412 3.69 11.67 0.48
CA MET A 412 3.32 12.55 1.59
C MET A 412 3.51 11.84 2.93
N ALA A 413 4.26 12.46 3.85
CA ALA A 413 4.39 11.95 5.22
C ALA A 413 3.02 11.93 5.91
N PHE A 414 2.61 10.78 6.43
CA PHE A 414 1.31 10.61 7.10
C PHE A 414 1.42 10.28 8.59
N LEU A 415 2.51 9.61 8.98
CA LEU A 415 2.81 9.20 10.34
C LEU A 415 4.31 9.37 10.60
N VAL A 416 4.64 9.93 11.76
CA VAL A 416 6.01 9.90 12.29
C VAL A 416 5.95 9.34 13.70
N LEU A 417 6.72 8.30 13.98
CA LEU A 417 6.87 7.72 15.31
C LEU A 417 8.19 8.24 15.89
N HIS A 418 8.11 8.92 17.04
CA HIS A 418 9.30 9.34 17.77
C HIS A 418 9.54 8.35 18.89
N TYR A 419 10.74 7.80 18.95
CA TYR A 419 11.15 6.84 19.95
C TYR A 419 12.17 7.47 20.88
N ARG A 420 11.99 7.23 22.17
CA ARG A 420 13.06 7.35 23.14
C ARG A 420 13.41 5.96 23.61
N ILE A 421 14.68 5.60 23.47
CA ILE A 421 15.18 4.26 23.70
C ILE A 421 16.20 4.34 24.83
N ARG A 422 16.00 3.54 25.87
CA ARG A 422 16.82 3.55 27.09
C ARG A 422 17.22 2.13 27.43
N ARG A 423 18.41 1.93 27.99
CA ARG A 423 18.74 0.64 28.58
C ARG A 423 17.74 0.34 29.70
N ARG A 424 17.24 -0.89 29.74
CA ARG A 424 16.41 -1.37 30.84
C ARG A 424 17.30 -1.37 32.08
N ILE A 425 16.85 -0.71 33.14
CA ILE A 425 17.50 -0.84 34.44
C ILE A 425 17.25 -2.28 34.88
N GLN A 426 18.28 -3.11 34.91
CA GLN A 426 18.19 -4.42 35.56
C GLN A 426 17.93 -4.14 37.03
N GLY A 427 16.69 -4.40 37.49
CA GLY A 427 16.46 -4.59 38.90
C GLY A 427 17.30 -5.78 39.34
N THR A 428 18.21 -5.56 40.29
CA THR A 428 18.68 -6.63 41.17
C THR A 428 17.45 -7.24 41.83
N GLU A 429 17.07 -8.42 41.39
CA GLU A 429 16.38 -9.39 42.24
C GLU A 429 17.41 -10.26 42.95
#